data_AF-X1UJV5-F1
#
_entry.id   AF-X1UJV5-F1
#
_cell.length_a   1.000
_cell.length_b   1.000
_cell.length_c   1.000
_cell.angle_alpha   90.00
_cell.angle_beta   90.00
_cell.angle_gamma   90.00
#
_symmetry.space_group_name_H-M   'P 1'
#
loop_
_entity.id
_entity.type
_entity.pdbx_description
1 polymer ?
#
loop_
_entity_poly.entity_id
_entity_poly.type
_entity_poly.pdbx_seq_one_letter_code
_entity_poly.pdbx_strand_id
1 'polypeptide(L)'
;MIESKMQYLEKYNKMKFAIQECHKVDEVKLIRDKAEAYRYALIQAKESPEYIRMAEEIKVRAERKAGELLPEQITIGTKSHPMTLSDMEISKNQSSNWQWIASIPKEIFENYIQSSEEITTSGTVNLAKRLQRENEINEIKKNISNININGLYDVIVVDPPWKYTTEYNPYTRRISSPYPEMNLQEIKDIDIPAKDN
;
A
#
# COMPACT_ATOMS: atom_id res chain seq x y z
N MET A 1 -7.27 36.02 -11.84
CA MET A 1 -6.49 34.76 -11.77
C MET A 1 -5.98 34.44 -10.36
N ILE A 2 -5.39 35.39 -9.63
CA ILE A 2 -4.89 35.16 -8.25
C ILE A 2 -6.02 34.86 -7.25
N GLU A 3 -7.14 35.59 -7.30
CA GLU A 3 -8.29 35.35 -6.41
C GLU A 3 -8.91 33.96 -6.59
N SER A 4 -9.00 33.48 -7.83
CA SER A 4 -9.49 32.12 -8.15
C SER A 4 -8.58 31.06 -7.53
N LYS A 5 -7.26 31.19 -7.70
CA LYS A 5 -6.28 30.26 -7.11
C LYS A 5 -6.35 30.23 -5.57
N MET A 6 -6.50 31.40 -4.93
CA MET A 6 -6.65 31.49 -3.47
C MET A 6 -7.94 30.83 -2.97
N GLN A 7 -9.05 31.01 -3.69
CA GLN A 7 -10.33 30.37 -3.36
C GLN A 7 -10.25 28.83 -3.48
N TYR A 8 -9.51 28.31 -4.48
CA TYR A 8 -9.28 26.87 -4.62
C TYR A 8 -8.46 26.30 -3.47
N LEU A 9 -7.41 26.99 -3.05
CA LEU A 9 -6.56 26.55 -1.94
C LEU A 9 -7.35 26.51 -0.62
N GLU A 10 -8.24 27.48 -0.39
CA GLU A 10 -9.13 27.48 0.77
C GLU A 10 -10.09 26.29 0.77
N LYS A 11 -10.76 26.02 -0.36
CA LYS A 11 -11.67 24.87 -0.51
C LYS A 11 -10.94 23.55 -0.30
N TYR A 12 -9.72 23.45 -0.82
CA TYR A 12 -8.86 22.28 -0.66
C TYR A 12 -8.50 22.03 0.81
N ASN A 13 -8.08 23.05 1.54
CA ASN A 13 -7.78 22.93 2.96
C ASN A 13 -9.03 22.54 3.76
N LYS A 14 -10.19 23.15 3.45
CA LYS A 14 -11.48 22.78 4.05
C LYS A 14 -11.83 21.31 3.83
N MET A 15 -11.59 20.77 2.63
CA MET A 15 -11.81 19.34 2.35
C MET A 15 -10.89 18.44 3.18
N LYS A 16 -9.61 18.82 3.36
CA LYS A 16 -8.68 18.07 4.22
C LYS A 16 -9.18 18.01 5.66
N PHE A 17 -9.62 19.14 6.21
CA PHE A 17 -10.20 19.19 7.55
C PHE A 17 -11.49 18.37 7.65
N ALA A 18 -12.39 18.49 6.68
CA ALA A 18 -13.64 17.73 6.64
C ALA A 18 -13.40 16.21 6.67
N ILE A 19 -12.39 15.70 5.97
CA ILE A 19 -12.02 14.28 6.02
C ILE A 19 -11.61 13.87 7.44
N GLN A 20 -10.87 14.72 8.16
CA GLN A 20 -10.42 14.41 9.52
C GLN A 20 -11.59 14.35 10.52
N GLU A 21 -12.58 15.24 10.35
CA GLU A 21 -13.78 15.33 11.19
C GLU A 21 -14.81 14.21 10.93
N CYS A 22 -14.69 13.49 9.81
CA CYS A 22 -15.58 12.37 9.53
C CYS A 22 -15.37 11.23 10.53
N HIS A 23 -16.47 10.71 11.08
CA HIS A 23 -16.49 9.59 12.01
C HIS A 23 -17.13 8.33 11.41
N LYS A 24 -17.75 8.45 10.23
CA LYS A 24 -18.37 7.32 9.53
C LYS A 24 -17.80 7.15 8.12
N VAL A 25 -17.68 5.90 7.68
CA VAL A 25 -17.17 5.60 6.34
C VAL A 25 -18.08 6.18 5.25
N ASP A 26 -19.41 6.23 5.44
CA ASP A 26 -20.35 6.81 4.45
C ASP A 26 -20.08 8.31 4.18
N GLU A 27 -19.78 9.07 5.25
CA GLU A 27 -19.44 10.50 5.16
C GLU A 27 -18.15 10.69 4.34
N VAL A 28 -17.14 9.86 4.63
CA VAL A 28 -15.86 9.87 3.91
C VAL A 28 -16.04 9.47 2.45
N LYS A 29 -16.87 8.44 2.18
CA LYS A 29 -17.18 7.98 0.82
C LYS A 29 -17.80 9.10 -0.01
N LEU A 30 -18.71 9.89 0.56
CA LEU A 30 -19.32 11.02 -0.14
C LEU A 30 -18.26 12.05 -0.56
N ILE A 31 -17.29 12.35 0.30
CA ILE A 31 -16.17 13.26 -0.04
C ILE A 31 -15.31 12.65 -1.14
N ARG A 32 -14.99 11.36 -1.04
CA ARG A 32 -14.20 10.62 -2.02
C ARG A 32 -14.86 10.60 -3.41
N ASP A 33 -16.14 10.29 -3.47
CA ASP A 33 -16.90 10.23 -4.73
C ASP A 33 -17.01 11.62 -5.38
N LYS A 34 -17.20 12.69 -4.57
CA LYS A 34 -17.13 14.08 -5.04
C LYS A 34 -15.75 14.44 -5.59
N ALA A 35 -14.68 14.04 -4.92
CA ALA A 35 -13.31 14.29 -5.37
C ALA A 35 -13.01 13.57 -6.70
N GLU A 36 -13.47 12.32 -6.87
CA GLU A 36 -13.35 11.57 -8.12
C GLU A 36 -14.11 12.26 -9.28
N ALA A 37 -15.37 12.64 -9.04
CA ALA A 37 -16.18 13.35 -10.02
C ALA A 37 -15.54 14.69 -10.43
N TYR A 38 -14.98 15.41 -9.45
CA TYR A 38 -14.28 16.66 -9.69
C TYR A 38 -12.99 16.46 -10.48
N ARG A 39 -12.18 15.43 -10.16
CA ARG A 39 -10.99 15.07 -10.96
C ARG A 39 -11.37 14.81 -12.42
N TYR A 40 -12.43 14.04 -12.66
CA TYR A 40 -12.90 13.75 -14.01
C TYR A 40 -13.31 15.04 -14.75
N ALA A 41 -14.05 15.94 -14.10
CA ALA A 41 -14.44 17.22 -14.68
C ALA A 41 -13.22 18.08 -15.06
N LEU A 42 -12.20 18.15 -14.19
CA LEU A 42 -10.96 18.89 -14.45
C LEU A 42 -10.18 18.33 -15.65
N ILE A 43 -10.11 17.01 -15.79
CA ILE A 43 -9.47 16.34 -16.93
C ILE A 43 -10.21 16.69 -18.23
N GLN A 44 -11.54 16.63 -18.23
CA GLN A 44 -12.35 16.97 -19.41
C GLN A 44 -12.21 18.45 -19.80
N ALA A 45 -12.12 19.34 -18.81
CA ALA A 45 -11.90 20.76 -19.00
C ALA A 45 -10.44 21.11 -19.42
N LYS A 46 -9.52 20.13 -19.43
CA LYS A 46 -8.08 20.33 -19.70
C LYS A 46 -7.44 21.37 -18.78
N GLU A 47 -7.85 21.35 -17.52
CA GLU A 47 -7.35 22.25 -16.49
C GLU A 47 -5.91 21.94 -16.09
N SER A 48 -5.30 22.84 -15.32
CA SER A 48 -3.92 22.69 -14.84
C SER A 48 -3.71 21.36 -14.08
N PRO A 49 -2.58 20.65 -14.30
CA PRO A 49 -2.22 19.46 -13.55
C PRO A 49 -2.22 19.64 -12.02
N GLU A 50 -1.96 20.86 -11.53
CA GLU A 50 -2.00 21.21 -10.10
C GLU A 50 -3.39 20.92 -9.49
N TYR A 51 -4.47 21.28 -10.18
CA TYR A 51 -5.83 21.09 -9.67
C TYR A 51 -6.25 19.62 -9.71
N ILE A 52 -5.83 18.89 -10.75
CA ILE A 52 -6.07 17.45 -10.88
C ILE A 52 -5.39 16.71 -9.72
N ARG A 53 -4.12 17.03 -9.45
CA ARG A 53 -3.34 16.49 -8.34
C ARG A 53 -3.97 16.78 -6.97
N MET A 54 -4.52 17.97 -6.77
CA MET A 54 -5.23 18.30 -5.53
C MET A 54 -6.47 17.41 -5.34
N ALA A 55 -7.25 17.17 -6.40
CA ALA A 55 -8.42 16.28 -6.34
C ALA A 55 -8.00 14.82 -6.07
N GLU A 56 -6.92 14.36 -6.69
CA GLU A 56 -6.31 13.04 -6.43
C GLU A 56 -5.87 12.88 -4.97
N GLU A 57 -5.20 13.89 -4.42
CA GLU A 57 -4.76 13.88 -3.02
C GLU A 57 -5.95 13.81 -2.06
N ILE A 58 -7.00 14.62 -2.28
CA ILE A 58 -8.22 14.57 -1.45
C ILE A 58 -8.87 13.20 -1.51
N LYS A 59 -8.96 12.61 -2.71
CA LYS A 59 -9.49 11.26 -2.88
C LYS A 59 -8.67 10.26 -2.06
N VAL A 60 -7.35 10.19 -2.24
CA VAL A 60 -6.52 9.17 -1.57
C VAL A 60 -6.52 9.37 -0.05
N ARG A 61 -6.58 10.61 0.44
CA ARG A 61 -6.76 10.91 1.87
C ARG A 61 -8.11 10.41 2.40
N ALA A 62 -9.18 10.58 1.64
CA ALA A 62 -10.49 10.04 2.00
C ALA A 62 -10.46 8.50 1.99
N GLU A 63 -9.83 7.87 0.99
CA GLU A 63 -9.65 6.40 0.93
C GLU A 63 -8.86 5.89 2.14
N ARG A 64 -7.80 6.59 2.57
CA ARG A 64 -7.06 6.29 3.78
C ARG A 64 -7.95 6.35 5.02
N LYS A 65 -8.65 7.47 5.23
CA LYS A 65 -9.52 7.68 6.39
C LYS A 65 -10.66 6.66 6.44
N ALA A 66 -11.23 6.32 5.30
CA ALA A 66 -12.24 5.25 5.21
C ALA A 66 -11.64 3.91 5.64
N GLY A 67 -10.42 3.58 5.20
CA GLY A 67 -9.69 2.39 5.63
C GLY A 67 -9.41 2.33 7.14
N GLU A 68 -9.16 3.48 7.77
CA GLU A 68 -8.97 3.59 9.22
C GLU A 68 -10.28 3.35 10.00
N LEU A 69 -11.43 3.78 9.46
CA LEU A 69 -12.74 3.63 10.11
C LEU A 69 -13.41 2.26 9.87
N LEU A 70 -13.09 1.57 8.77
CA LEU A 70 -13.71 0.28 8.40
C LEU A 70 -13.61 -0.80 9.51
N PRO A 71 -12.46 -1.03 10.18
CA PRO A 71 -12.36 -2.04 11.24
C PRO A 71 -13.27 -1.77 12.45
N GLU A 72 -13.51 -0.51 12.79
CA GLU A 72 -14.37 -0.13 13.92
C GLU A 72 -15.86 -0.31 13.61
N GLN A 73 -16.22 -0.20 12.32
CA GLN A 73 -17.61 -0.27 11.87
C GLN A 73 -18.02 -1.68 11.41
N ILE A 74 -17.06 -2.52 11.01
CA ILE A 74 -17.29 -3.92 10.67
C ILE A 74 -17.08 -4.76 11.94
N THR A 75 -18.12 -4.91 12.76
CA THR A 75 -18.09 -5.86 13.89
C THR A 75 -18.35 -7.27 13.38
N ILE A 76 -17.32 -8.12 13.36
CA ILE A 76 -17.47 -9.56 13.16
C ILE A 76 -18.03 -10.15 14.47
N GLY A 77 -19.36 -10.21 14.55
CA GLY A 77 -20.11 -10.87 15.62
C GLY A 77 -20.51 -9.95 16.78
N THR A 78 -21.77 -10.11 17.22
CA THR A 78 -22.34 -9.64 18.51
C THR A 78 -22.90 -8.22 18.70
N LYS A 79 -23.40 -7.53 17.65
CA LYS A 79 -24.47 -6.52 17.83
C LYS A 79 -25.54 -6.62 16.72
N SER A 80 -26.76 -6.22 17.06
CA SER A 80 -27.99 -6.62 16.36
C SER A 80 -28.25 -6.02 14.97
N HIS A 81 -27.35 -5.21 14.39
CA HIS A 81 -27.34 -4.87 12.96
C HIS A 81 -25.96 -4.30 12.58
N PRO A 82 -24.98 -5.13 12.19
CA PRO A 82 -23.77 -4.63 11.55
C PRO A 82 -24.16 -4.10 10.16
N MET A 83 -23.88 -2.82 9.90
CA MET A 83 -24.05 -2.25 8.57
C MET A 83 -23.14 -3.02 7.61
N THR A 84 -23.71 -3.59 6.54
CA THR A 84 -22.95 -4.37 5.59
C THR A 84 -22.27 -3.45 4.58
N LEU A 85 -21.19 -3.91 3.96
CA LEU A 85 -20.54 -3.17 2.87
C LEU A 85 -21.53 -2.81 1.74
N SER A 86 -22.54 -3.63 1.53
CA SER A 86 -23.62 -3.39 0.58
C SER A 86 -24.52 -2.23 1.00
N ASP A 87 -24.81 -2.07 2.29
CA ASP A 87 -25.61 -0.96 2.82
C ASP A 87 -24.87 0.40 2.69
N MET A 88 -23.54 0.36 2.61
CA MET A 88 -22.68 1.53 2.42
C MET A 88 -22.34 1.79 0.94
N GLU A 89 -22.85 0.95 0.03
CA GLU A 89 -22.49 0.96 -1.40
C GLU A 89 -20.97 0.87 -1.66
N ILE A 90 -20.25 0.10 -0.82
CA ILE A 90 -18.81 -0.09 -0.91
C ILE A 90 -18.55 -1.48 -1.49
N SER A 91 -17.80 -1.54 -2.59
CA SER A 91 -17.35 -2.82 -3.12
C SER A 91 -16.27 -3.44 -2.22
N LYS A 92 -16.20 -4.78 -2.21
CA LYS A 92 -15.14 -5.52 -1.49
C LYS A 92 -13.73 -5.08 -1.90
N ASN A 93 -13.54 -4.74 -3.18
CA ASN A 93 -12.27 -4.25 -3.71
C ASN A 93 -11.92 -2.85 -3.17
N GLN A 94 -12.90 -1.93 -3.11
CA GLN A 94 -12.69 -0.62 -2.48
C GLN A 94 -12.31 -0.78 -1.01
N SER A 95 -13.08 -1.56 -0.24
CA SER A 95 -12.78 -1.83 1.17
C SER A 95 -11.36 -2.36 1.35
N SER A 96 -10.94 -3.33 0.53
CA SER A 96 -9.60 -3.90 0.61
C SER A 96 -8.52 -2.86 0.29
N ASN A 97 -8.70 -2.07 -0.77
CA ASN A 97 -7.73 -1.02 -1.14
C ASN A 97 -7.62 0.05 -0.05
N TRP A 98 -8.74 0.48 0.54
CA TRP A 98 -8.75 1.49 1.59
C TRP A 98 -8.02 1.01 2.84
N GLN A 99 -8.25 -0.24 3.26
CA GLN A 99 -7.53 -0.84 4.38
C GLN A 99 -6.02 -0.95 4.13
N TRP A 100 -5.60 -1.29 2.90
CA TRP A 100 -4.18 -1.24 2.51
C TRP A 100 -3.62 0.18 2.61
N ILE A 101 -4.34 1.19 2.12
CA ILE A 101 -3.86 2.59 2.19
C ILE A 101 -3.76 3.06 3.65
N ALA A 102 -4.71 2.67 4.50
CA ALA A 102 -4.72 2.97 5.93
C ALA A 102 -3.54 2.33 6.68
N SER A 103 -3.08 1.15 6.26
CA SER A 103 -1.96 0.45 6.92
C SER A 103 -0.61 1.14 6.72
N ILE A 104 -0.50 2.11 5.81
CA ILE A 104 0.74 2.87 5.59
C ILE A 104 0.98 3.77 6.82
N PRO A 105 2.17 3.80 7.42
CA PRO A 105 2.50 4.77 8.46
C PRO A 105 2.31 6.21 7.99
N LYS A 106 1.73 7.07 8.86
CA LYS A 106 1.37 8.44 8.51
C LYS A 106 2.51 9.23 7.88
N GLU A 107 3.71 9.14 8.44
CA GLU A 107 4.89 9.84 7.94
C GLU A 107 5.26 9.39 6.51
N ILE A 108 5.27 8.09 6.26
CA ILE A 108 5.55 7.53 4.92
C ILE A 108 4.48 7.95 3.92
N PHE A 109 3.21 7.97 4.35
CA PHE A 109 2.11 8.42 3.52
C PHE A 109 2.26 9.91 3.14
N GLU A 110 2.53 10.81 4.10
CA GLU A 110 2.72 12.23 3.80
C GLU A 110 3.92 12.46 2.87
N ASN A 111 5.04 11.76 3.09
CA ASN A 111 6.20 11.82 2.20
C ASN A 111 5.88 11.33 0.79
N TYR A 112 5.11 10.26 0.65
CA TYR A 112 4.64 9.77 -0.65
C TYR A 112 3.76 10.80 -1.38
N ILE A 113 2.82 11.43 -0.66
CA ILE A 113 1.96 12.48 -1.21
C ILE A 113 2.77 13.70 -1.64
N GLN A 114 3.85 14.05 -0.95
CA GLN A 114 4.69 15.20 -1.31
C GLN A 114 5.61 14.92 -2.50
N SER A 115 6.18 13.72 -2.57
CA SER A 115 7.19 13.36 -3.58
C SER A 115 6.62 12.83 -4.89
N SER A 116 5.39 12.33 -4.89
CA SER A 116 4.78 11.74 -6.09
C SER A 116 4.27 12.80 -7.05
N GLU A 117 4.56 12.63 -8.34
CA GLU A 117 4.03 13.46 -9.43
C GLU A 117 2.53 13.21 -9.64
N GLU A 118 2.12 11.94 -9.67
CA GLU A 118 0.74 11.49 -9.81
C GLU A 118 0.32 10.64 -8.61
N ILE A 119 -0.89 10.88 -8.08
CA ILE A 119 -1.38 10.18 -6.88
C ILE A 119 -2.57 9.31 -7.27
N THR A 120 -2.36 8.00 -7.32
CA THR A 120 -3.42 7.04 -7.66
C THR A 120 -3.70 6.07 -6.52
N THR A 121 -4.93 5.55 -6.48
CA THR A 121 -5.30 4.47 -5.54
C THR A 121 -4.37 3.27 -5.71
N SER A 122 -4.12 2.84 -6.95
CA SER A 122 -3.25 1.70 -7.26
C SER A 122 -1.80 1.93 -6.83
N GLY A 123 -1.24 3.12 -7.10
CA GLY A 123 0.11 3.49 -6.67
C GLY A 123 0.25 3.47 -5.14
N THR A 124 -0.75 3.99 -4.44
CA THR A 124 -0.77 4.00 -2.98
C THR A 124 -0.92 2.59 -2.38
N VAL A 125 -1.78 1.75 -2.96
CA VAL A 125 -1.90 0.33 -2.56
C VAL A 125 -0.60 -0.43 -2.80
N ASN A 126 0.10 -0.17 -3.90
CA ASN A 126 1.39 -0.79 -4.18
C ASN A 126 2.46 -0.37 -3.17
N LEU A 127 2.45 0.89 -2.72
CA LEU A 127 3.29 1.35 -1.62
C LEU A 127 3.01 0.56 -0.33
N ALA A 128 1.74 0.40 0.05
CA ALA A 128 1.36 -0.37 1.23
C ALA A 128 1.86 -1.82 1.18
N LYS A 129 1.63 -2.49 0.05
CA LYS A 129 2.09 -3.88 -0.17
C LYS A 129 3.61 -4.01 -0.12
N ARG A 130 4.34 -3.02 -0.66
CA ARG A 130 5.80 -3.00 -0.60
C ARG A 130 6.31 -2.88 0.83
N LEU A 131 5.75 -1.98 1.64
CA LEU A 131 6.11 -1.83 3.05
C LEU A 131 5.82 -3.10 3.85
N GLN A 132 4.65 -3.71 3.62
CA GLN A 132 4.30 -4.98 4.25
C GLN A 132 5.31 -6.07 3.90
N ARG A 133 5.70 -6.16 2.62
CA ARG A 133 6.69 -7.13 2.16
C ARG A 133 8.08 -6.89 2.78
N GLU A 134 8.50 -5.63 2.89
CA GLU A 134 9.76 -5.26 3.54
C GLU A 134 9.76 -5.67 5.03
N ASN A 135 8.64 -5.48 5.73
CA ASN A 135 8.49 -5.93 7.12
C ASN A 135 8.56 -7.46 7.25
N GLU A 136 7.84 -8.21 6.41
CA GLU A 136 7.91 -9.67 6.37
C GLU A 136 9.34 -10.18 6.16
N ILE A 137 10.08 -9.57 5.23
CA ILE A 137 11.48 -9.92 4.97
C ILE A 137 12.35 -9.66 6.21
N ASN A 138 12.15 -8.54 6.90
CA ASN A 138 12.89 -8.21 8.11
C ASN A 138 12.58 -9.16 9.26
N GLU A 139 11.32 -9.56 9.43
CA GLU A 139 10.92 -10.56 10.41
C GLU A 139 11.53 -11.93 10.10
N ILE A 140 11.50 -12.36 8.84
CA ILE A 140 12.14 -13.61 8.40
C ILE A 140 13.64 -13.57 8.71
N LYS A 141 14.34 -12.47 8.39
CA LYS A 141 15.77 -12.31 8.72
C LYS A 141 16.03 -12.43 10.21
N LYS A 142 15.24 -11.74 11.04
CA LYS A 142 15.35 -11.81 12.50
C LYS A 142 15.12 -13.22 13.03
N ASN A 143 14.12 -13.92 12.48
CA ASN A 143 13.82 -15.29 12.85
C ASN A 143 14.96 -16.23 12.49
N ILE A 144 15.52 -16.12 11.28
CA ILE A 144 16.70 -16.91 10.84
C ILE A 144 17.88 -16.71 11.79
N SER A 145 18.17 -15.47 12.20
CA SER A 145 19.26 -15.19 13.15
C SER A 145 19.07 -15.84 14.53
N ASN A 146 17.84 -16.19 14.90
CA ASN A 146 17.53 -16.85 16.17
C ASN A 146 17.52 -18.39 16.06
N ILE A 147 17.67 -18.95 14.86
CA ILE A 147 17.73 -20.40 14.68
C ILE A 147 19.16 -20.86 15.00
N ASN A 148 19.29 -21.66 16.04
CA ASN A 148 20.56 -22.26 16.44
C ASN A 148 20.70 -23.65 15.79
N ILE A 149 21.28 -23.70 14.59
CA ILE A 149 21.58 -24.93 13.86
C ILE A 149 23.01 -25.34 14.21
N ASN A 150 23.18 -26.32 15.10
CA ASN A 150 24.49 -26.82 15.51
C ASN A 150 24.66 -28.29 15.18
N GLY A 151 25.83 -28.64 14.65
CA GLY A 151 26.23 -30.01 14.36
C GLY A 151 26.30 -30.29 12.86
N LEU A 152 26.73 -31.51 12.54
CA LEU A 152 26.83 -32.00 11.17
C LEU A 152 25.59 -32.85 10.84
N TYR A 153 25.16 -32.80 9.59
CA TYR A 153 23.94 -33.48 9.11
C TYR A 153 24.28 -34.58 8.10
N ASP A 154 23.54 -35.69 8.15
CA ASP A 154 23.69 -36.82 7.23
C ASP A 154 23.05 -36.53 5.85
N VAL A 155 21.98 -35.74 5.83
CA VAL A 155 21.26 -35.37 4.59
C VAL A 155 20.96 -33.88 4.64
N ILE A 156 21.40 -33.16 3.61
CA ILE A 156 21.11 -31.74 3.41
C ILE A 156 20.52 -31.58 2.01
N VAL A 157 19.34 -30.97 1.94
CA VAL A 157 18.69 -30.62 0.67
C VAL A 157 18.83 -29.11 0.50
N VAL A 158 19.40 -28.69 -0.63
CA VAL A 158 19.63 -27.28 -0.94
C VAL A 158 19.00 -26.97 -2.29
N ASP A 159 18.19 -25.92 -2.34
CA ASP A 159 17.80 -25.23 -3.57
C ASP A 159 18.45 -23.84 -3.56
N PRO A 160 19.69 -23.70 -4.08
CA PRO A 160 20.47 -22.48 -3.94
C PRO A 160 19.80 -21.27 -4.58
N PRO A 161 20.09 -20.05 -4.09
CA PRO A 161 19.66 -18.80 -4.72
C PRO A 161 20.42 -18.56 -6.03
N TRP A 162 20.07 -19.29 -7.09
CA TRP A 162 20.73 -19.21 -8.39
C TRP A 162 20.67 -17.79 -8.94
N LYS A 163 21.80 -17.30 -9.47
CA LYS A 163 21.84 -16.05 -10.22
C LYS A 163 21.11 -16.19 -11.56
N TYR A 164 20.01 -15.46 -11.72
CA TYR A 164 19.32 -15.35 -12.99
C TYR A 164 19.77 -14.06 -13.70
N THR A 165 19.58 -14.00 -15.00
CA THR A 165 20.05 -12.87 -15.83
C THR A 165 19.08 -11.69 -15.84
N THR A 166 17.93 -11.81 -15.17
CA THR A 166 16.83 -10.86 -15.28
C THR A 166 16.24 -10.53 -13.92
N GLU A 167 15.94 -9.26 -13.68
CA GLU A 167 15.28 -8.83 -12.45
C GLU A 167 13.81 -9.21 -12.44
N TYR A 168 13.33 -9.68 -11.28
CA TYR A 168 11.93 -9.95 -11.05
C TYR A 168 11.09 -8.69 -11.00
N ASN A 169 10.04 -8.68 -11.82
CA ASN A 169 9.01 -7.66 -11.75
C ASN A 169 7.64 -8.35 -11.62
N PRO A 170 6.91 -8.17 -10.50
CA PRO A 170 5.64 -8.83 -10.27
C PRO A 170 4.53 -8.39 -11.25
N TYR A 171 4.72 -7.31 -12.01
CA TYR A 171 3.72 -6.80 -12.94
C TYR A 171 4.06 -7.11 -14.40
N THR A 172 5.35 -7.10 -14.77
CA THR A 172 5.76 -7.19 -16.18
C THR A 172 6.66 -8.40 -16.49
N ARG A 173 7.34 -8.98 -15.49
CA ARG A 173 8.32 -10.05 -15.70
C ARG A 173 8.35 -11.01 -14.51
N ARG A 174 7.33 -11.86 -14.46
CA ARG A 174 7.15 -12.89 -13.40
C ARG A 174 7.97 -14.17 -13.61
N ILE A 175 8.70 -14.27 -14.72
CA ILE A 175 9.51 -15.44 -15.06
C ILE A 175 10.84 -15.48 -14.29
N SER A 176 11.29 -14.33 -13.78
CA SER A 176 12.52 -14.21 -13.00
C SER A 176 12.29 -14.59 -11.54
N SER A 177 13.36 -14.91 -10.81
CA SER A 177 13.25 -15.32 -9.40
C SER A 177 12.92 -14.14 -8.48
N PRO A 178 11.87 -14.23 -7.63
CA PRO A 178 11.55 -13.19 -6.66
C PRO A 178 12.42 -13.24 -5.39
N TYR A 179 13.36 -14.18 -5.31
CA TYR A 179 14.22 -14.40 -4.15
C TYR A 179 15.58 -13.73 -4.34
N PRO A 180 16.30 -13.38 -3.25
CA PRO A 180 17.69 -12.95 -3.35
C PRO A 180 18.52 -13.95 -4.16
N GLU A 181 19.47 -13.44 -4.94
CA GLU A 181 20.34 -14.25 -5.78
C GLU A 181 21.78 -14.23 -5.27
N MET A 182 22.52 -15.28 -5.60
CA MET A 182 23.90 -15.48 -5.24
C MET A 182 24.67 -15.96 -6.48
N ASN A 183 25.88 -15.45 -6.67
CA ASN A 183 26.71 -15.86 -7.79
C ASN A 183 27.31 -17.25 -7.56
N LEU A 184 27.79 -17.90 -8.64
CA LEU A 184 28.27 -19.27 -8.55
C LEU A 184 29.46 -19.45 -7.60
N GLN A 185 30.32 -18.42 -7.46
CA GLN A 185 31.45 -18.47 -6.54
C GLN A 185 30.96 -18.41 -5.09
N GLU A 186 30.09 -17.47 -4.77
CA GLU A 186 29.45 -17.37 -3.45
C GLU A 186 28.72 -18.66 -3.06
N ILE A 187 28.00 -19.31 -4.00
CA ILE A 187 27.33 -20.60 -3.76
C ILE A 187 28.35 -21.71 -3.43
N LYS A 188 29.49 -21.75 -4.13
CA LYS A 188 30.56 -22.72 -3.87
C LYS A 188 31.24 -22.51 -2.53
N ASP A 189 31.29 -21.26 -2.08
CA ASP A 189 31.95 -20.87 -0.83
C ASP A 189 31.04 -21.02 0.39
N ILE A 190 29.79 -21.48 0.22
CA ILE A 190 28.90 -21.81 1.34
C ILE A 190 29.50 -22.98 2.13
N ASP A 191 29.77 -22.75 3.41
CA ASP A 191 30.14 -23.80 4.36
C ASP A 191 28.92 -24.67 4.67
N ILE A 192 28.93 -25.91 4.18
CA ILE A 192 27.83 -26.87 4.34
C ILE A 192 28.18 -27.78 5.53
N PRO A 193 27.38 -27.81 6.61
CA PRO A 193 27.63 -28.64 7.77
C PRO A 193 27.27 -30.12 7.52
N ALA A 194 27.89 -30.75 6.51
CA ALA A 194 27.71 -32.15 6.19
C ALA A 194 28.64 -33.04 7.03
N LYS A 195 28.19 -34.24 7.40
CA LYS A 195 29.08 -35.27 7.99
C LYS A 195 29.98 -35.87 6.92
N ASP A 196 31.20 -36.24 7.29
CA ASP A 196 32.20 -36.89 6.42
C ASP A 196 31.96 -38.41 6.20
N ASN A 197 30.77 -38.90 6.53
CA ASN A 197 30.48 -40.34 6.62
C ASN A 197 30.15 -40.99 5.28
#